data_AF-A0A2T5GDQ3-F1
#
_entry.id   AF-A0A2T5GDQ3-F1
#
_cell.length_a   1.000
_cell.length_b   1.000
_cell.length_c   1.000
_cell.angle_alpha   90.00
_cell.angle_beta   90.00
_cell.angle_gamma   90.00
#
_symmetry.space_group_name_H-M   'P 1'
#
loop_
_entity.id
_entity.type
_entity.pdbx_description
1 polymer ?
#
loop_
_entity_poly.entity_id
_entity_poly.type
_entity_poly.pdbx_seq_one_letter_code
_entity_poly.pdbx_strand_id
1 'polypeptide(L)'
;MLSQNSTMPNIVPPPHGAGRGGARHRGPADTHHTKFPGRRGARRTARRKKRPTGRWPVGRKSLIMVLRTILIEVATMIEARIERILRRLRPAIQQDGGDVELVAVEGDVVKVRLTGTCLICPSREHTLKAGLEQAITAAVPEIRAVEHVS
;
A
#
# COMPACT_ATOMS: atom_id res chain seq x y z
N MET A 1 2.47 -15.08 -58.82
CA MET A 1 1.55 -15.71 -57.85
C MET A 1 1.22 -14.67 -56.80
N LEU A 2 -0.06 -14.31 -56.73
CA LEU A 2 -0.64 -13.28 -55.88
C LEU A 2 -0.61 -13.70 -54.40
N SER A 3 -0.56 -12.72 -53.49
CA SER A 3 -1.36 -12.66 -52.24
C SER A 3 -0.58 -11.94 -51.15
N GLN A 4 -0.98 -10.71 -50.80
CA GLN A 4 -0.98 -10.16 -49.43
C GLN A 4 -2.03 -9.01 -49.40
N ASN A 5 -3.31 -9.36 -49.29
CA ASN A 5 -4.13 -9.28 -48.08
C ASN A 5 -4.35 -7.87 -47.51
N SER A 6 -5.47 -7.28 -47.94
CA SER A 6 -6.20 -6.21 -47.27
C SER A 6 -6.53 -6.59 -45.82
N THR A 7 -6.28 -5.70 -44.86
CA THR A 7 -6.97 -5.75 -43.56
C THR A 7 -7.18 -4.32 -43.07
N MET A 8 -8.46 -3.96 -42.95
CA MET A 8 -8.97 -2.65 -42.52
C MET A 8 -8.62 -2.36 -41.05
N PRO A 9 -8.46 -1.08 -40.64
CA PRO A 9 -8.43 -0.72 -39.23
C PRO A 9 -9.86 -0.71 -38.66
N ASN A 10 -10.03 -1.47 -37.57
CA ASN A 10 -11.27 -1.66 -36.82
C ASN A 10 -11.52 -0.44 -35.91
N ILE A 11 -12.48 0.43 -36.26
CA ILE A 11 -12.90 1.57 -35.44
C ILE A 11 -14.06 1.11 -34.55
N VAL A 12 -13.79 1.01 -33.25
CA VAL A 12 -14.80 0.77 -32.20
C VAL A 12 -15.21 2.12 -31.61
N PRO A 13 -16.49 2.53 -31.65
CA PRO A 13 -16.95 3.73 -30.95
C PRO A 13 -17.23 3.43 -29.45
N PRO A 14 -16.86 4.32 -28.51
CA PRO A 14 -17.30 4.20 -27.13
C PRO A 14 -18.72 4.79 -26.95
N PRO A 15 -19.60 4.18 -26.13
CA PRO A 15 -20.93 4.69 -25.91
C PRO A 15 -21.15 5.37 -24.54
N HIS A 16 -22.18 6.23 -24.53
CA HIS A 16 -23.00 6.72 -23.41
C HIS A 16 -22.48 7.82 -22.47
N GLY A 17 -23.28 8.90 -22.42
CA GLY A 17 -23.21 9.97 -21.43
C GLY A 17 -23.87 9.61 -20.10
N ALA A 18 -23.47 10.35 -19.07
CA ALA A 18 -24.08 10.35 -17.75
C ALA A 18 -24.30 11.80 -17.30
N GLY A 19 -25.54 12.10 -16.93
CA GLY A 19 -26.05 13.43 -16.62
C GLY A 19 -25.44 14.08 -15.38
N ARG A 20 -25.29 15.40 -15.44
CA ARG A 20 -24.75 16.22 -14.35
C ARG A 20 -25.87 16.66 -13.40
N GLY A 21 -25.72 16.29 -12.13
CA GLY A 21 -25.78 17.21 -10.98
C GLY A 21 -27.11 17.86 -10.62
N GLY A 22 -27.84 17.26 -9.68
CA GLY A 22 -28.91 17.94 -8.95
C GLY A 22 -28.36 18.90 -7.88
N ALA A 23 -28.70 20.18 -7.99
CA ALA A 23 -28.50 21.17 -6.94
C ALA A 23 -29.70 21.15 -5.98
N ARG A 24 -29.51 20.67 -4.75
CA ARG A 24 -30.51 20.80 -3.68
C ARG A 24 -30.19 22.03 -2.85
N HIS A 25 -31.17 22.92 -2.81
CA HIS A 25 -31.15 24.22 -2.15
C HIS A 25 -31.09 24.07 -0.63
N ARG A 26 -30.35 25.00 -0.01
CA ARG A 26 -30.20 25.17 1.44
C ARG A 26 -31.29 26.14 1.91
N GLY A 27 -32.10 25.77 2.88
CA GLY A 27 -33.04 26.66 3.57
C GLY A 27 -32.88 26.49 5.09
N PRO A 28 -32.78 27.58 5.87
CA PRO A 28 -32.77 27.51 7.32
C PRO A 28 -34.20 27.48 7.86
N ALA A 29 -34.45 26.67 8.87
CA ALA A 29 -35.66 26.75 9.68
C ALA A 29 -35.24 27.18 11.09
N ASP A 30 -35.69 28.38 11.44
CA ASP A 30 -35.55 29.02 12.74
C ASP A 30 -36.38 28.31 13.82
N THR A 31 -36.23 28.82 15.05
CA THR A 31 -37.15 28.72 16.22
C THR A 31 -36.99 27.49 17.14
N HIS A 32 -36.99 27.58 18.48
CA HIS A 32 -37.16 28.66 19.46
C HIS A 32 -36.61 28.22 20.84
N HIS A 33 -36.37 29.22 21.70
CA HIS A 33 -36.12 29.17 23.15
C HIS A 33 -36.92 28.13 23.97
N THR A 34 -36.22 27.49 24.93
CA THR A 34 -36.69 27.31 26.33
C THR A 34 -35.48 27.33 27.26
N LYS A 35 -35.25 28.42 28.00
CA LYS A 35 -35.65 28.65 29.40
C LYS A 35 -34.76 27.92 30.42
N PHE A 36 -33.80 28.68 30.95
CA PHE A 36 -33.02 28.40 32.18
C PHE A 36 -33.95 28.24 33.40
N PRO A 37 -33.61 27.33 34.32
CA PRO A 37 -32.98 27.78 35.58
C PRO A 37 -31.81 26.85 35.98
N GLY A 38 -30.65 27.33 36.40
CA GLY A 38 -30.48 28.02 37.67
C GLY A 38 -30.37 27.03 38.85
N ARG A 39 -29.24 26.33 39.00
CA ARG A 39 -28.83 25.72 40.29
C ARG A 39 -27.31 25.80 40.52
N ARG A 40 -26.96 26.80 41.33
CA ARG A 40 -26.15 26.74 42.56
C ARG A 40 -24.84 25.95 42.52
N GLY A 41 -23.77 26.68 42.78
CA GLY A 41 -22.41 26.19 42.75
C GLY A 41 -22.11 25.08 43.75
N ALA A 42 -21.11 24.30 43.37
CA ALA A 42 -20.29 23.55 44.29
C ALA A 42 -18.83 23.84 43.91
N ARG A 43 -18.31 24.89 44.54
CA ARG A 43 -16.88 25.14 44.71
C ARG A 43 -16.30 23.92 45.41
N ARG A 44 -15.77 22.95 44.65
CA ARG A 44 -14.96 21.87 45.19
C ARG A 44 -13.54 22.02 44.67
N THR A 45 -12.81 22.77 45.50
CA THR A 45 -11.39 22.67 45.79
C THR A 45 -10.62 21.63 44.97
N ALA A 46 -9.57 22.15 44.34
CA ALA A 46 -8.44 21.42 43.80
C ALA A 46 -8.07 20.19 44.64
N ARG A 47 -8.54 19.00 44.24
CA ARG A 47 -7.85 17.76 44.58
C ARG A 47 -6.88 17.47 43.46
N ARG A 48 -5.74 18.16 43.55
CA ARG A 48 -4.48 17.85 42.87
C ARG A 48 -4.18 16.37 43.11
N LYS A 49 -4.71 15.48 42.27
CA LYS A 49 -4.26 14.10 42.18
C LYS A 49 -2.82 14.21 41.71
N LYS A 50 -1.88 14.07 42.65
CA LYS A 50 -0.47 13.93 42.36
C LYS A 50 -0.37 12.86 41.27
N ARG A 51 0.09 13.27 40.09
CA ARG A 51 0.57 12.33 39.08
C ARG A 51 1.57 11.44 39.82
N PRO A 52 1.38 10.12 39.92
CA PRO A 52 2.50 9.28 40.25
C PRO A 52 3.46 9.46 39.07
N THR A 53 4.48 10.28 39.24
CA THR A 53 5.70 10.21 38.45
C THR A 53 6.34 8.90 38.85
N GLY A 54 5.76 7.81 38.34
CA GLY A 54 6.33 6.49 38.34
C GLY A 54 7.61 6.61 37.57
N ARG A 55 8.68 6.87 38.33
CA ARG A 55 10.05 6.62 37.99
C ARG A 55 10.10 5.19 37.48
N TRP A 56 10.03 5.00 36.18
CA TRP A 56 10.19 3.69 35.56
C TRP A 56 11.62 3.24 35.85
N PRO A 57 11.83 2.12 36.55
CA PRO A 57 13.15 1.51 36.55
C PRO A 57 13.37 1.00 35.13
N VAL A 58 14.03 1.80 34.29
CA VAL A 58 14.65 1.36 33.03
C VAL A 58 15.85 0.47 33.37
N GLY A 59 15.57 -0.66 34.03
CA GLY A 59 16.56 -1.62 34.48
C GLY A 59 16.24 -2.96 33.84
N ARG A 60 17.00 -3.28 32.78
CA ARG A 60 16.86 -4.45 31.90
C ARG A 60 15.67 -4.31 30.96
N LYS A 61 15.93 -3.59 29.86
CA LYS A 61 15.11 -3.58 28.64
C LYS A 61 14.64 -5.03 28.40
N SER A 62 13.33 -5.30 28.51
CA SER A 62 12.81 -6.65 28.35
C SER A 62 13.39 -7.22 27.06
N LEU A 63 14.02 -8.39 27.15
CA LEU A 63 14.65 -9.05 26.02
C LEU A 63 13.69 -9.12 24.83
N ILE A 64 12.39 -9.36 25.10
CA ILE A 64 11.29 -9.32 24.11
C ILE A 64 11.20 -7.98 23.38
N MET A 65 11.36 -6.85 24.07
CA MET A 65 11.31 -5.53 23.46
C MET A 65 12.55 -5.26 22.59
N VAL A 66 13.73 -5.69 23.06
CA VAL A 66 14.99 -5.58 22.29
C VAL A 66 14.97 -6.50 21.07
N LEU A 67 14.55 -7.76 21.24
CA LEU A 67 14.39 -8.73 20.16
C LEU A 67 13.38 -8.22 19.13
N ARG A 68 12.26 -7.65 19.60
CA ARG A 68 11.23 -7.08 18.71
C ARG A 68 11.77 -5.89 17.92
N THR A 69 12.54 -4.99 18.54
CA THR A 69 13.16 -3.87 17.81
C THR A 69 14.19 -4.36 16.78
N ILE A 70 15.06 -5.30 17.17
CA ILE A 70 16.09 -5.86 16.27
C ILE A 70 15.45 -6.64 15.11
N LEU A 71 14.41 -7.44 15.37
CA LEU A 71 13.69 -8.17 14.32
C LEU A 71 13.01 -7.23 13.32
N ILE A 72 12.44 -6.10 13.79
CA ILE A 72 11.85 -5.09 12.91
C ILE A 72 12.94 -4.43 12.04
N GLU A 73 14.10 -4.07 12.62
CA GLU A 73 15.22 -3.52 11.85
C GLU A 73 15.74 -4.48 10.77
N VAL A 74 15.93 -5.76 11.11
CA VAL A 74 16.45 -6.73 10.14
C VAL A 74 15.44 -7.02 9.02
N ALA A 75 14.15 -7.13 9.33
CA ALA A 75 13.11 -7.33 8.31
C ALA A 75 13.03 -6.14 7.33
N THR A 76 13.05 -4.91 7.85
CA THR A 76 13.02 -3.71 7.01
C THR A 76 14.25 -3.54 6.12
N MET A 77 15.41 -4.09 6.51
CA MET A 77 16.64 -4.03 5.71
C MET A 77 16.56 -4.86 4.42
N ILE A 78 15.94 -6.04 4.46
CA ILE A 78 15.76 -6.90 3.28
C ILE A 78 14.76 -6.27 2.33
N GLU A 79 13.61 -5.82 2.85
CA GLU A 79 12.58 -5.11 2.08
C GLU A 79 13.15 -3.88 1.38
N ALA A 80 13.90 -3.02 2.08
CA ALA A 80 14.51 -1.83 1.50
C ALA A 80 15.55 -2.15 0.42
N ARG A 81 16.21 -3.31 0.51
CA ARG A 81 17.18 -3.78 -0.50
C ARG A 81 16.45 -4.29 -1.75
N ILE A 82 15.40 -5.10 -1.58
CA ILE A 82 14.53 -5.56 -2.67
C ILE A 82 13.89 -4.36 -3.38
N GLU A 83 13.35 -3.42 -2.62
CA GLU A 83 12.68 -2.25 -3.21
C GLU A 83 13.66 -1.36 -4.00
N ARG A 84 14.92 -1.24 -3.57
CA ARG A 84 15.96 -0.58 -4.38
C ARG A 84 16.23 -1.30 -5.70
N ILE A 85 16.18 -2.63 -5.71
CA ILE A 85 16.38 -3.43 -6.93
C ILE A 85 15.16 -3.28 -7.85
N LEU A 86 13.95 -3.40 -7.31
CA LEU A 86 12.71 -3.20 -8.05
C LEU A 86 12.65 -1.81 -8.68
N ARG A 87 13.05 -0.75 -7.95
CA ARG A 87 13.18 0.61 -8.51
C ARG A 87 14.10 0.71 -9.71
N ARG A 88 15.17 -0.09 -9.77
CA ARG A 88 16.09 -0.13 -10.92
C ARG A 88 15.52 -0.92 -12.10
N LEU A 89 14.68 -1.94 -11.83
CA LEU A 89 14.05 -2.77 -12.85
C LEU A 89 12.80 -2.13 -13.46
N ARG A 90 12.08 -1.31 -12.69
CA ARG A 90 10.88 -0.58 -13.14
C ARG A 90 10.98 0.04 -14.54
N PRO A 91 12.02 0.81 -14.92
CA PRO A 91 12.10 1.37 -16.26
C PRO A 91 12.12 0.30 -17.37
N ALA A 92 12.76 -0.85 -17.15
CA ALA A 92 12.76 -1.94 -18.11
C ALA A 92 11.38 -2.60 -18.22
N ILE A 93 10.71 -2.83 -17.08
CA ILE A 93 9.38 -3.44 -17.03
C ILE A 93 8.31 -2.52 -17.65
N GLN A 94 8.45 -1.20 -17.45
CA GLN A 94 7.57 -0.19 -18.04
C GLN A 94 7.76 -0.07 -19.55
N GLN A 95 8.97 -0.31 -20.08
CA GLN A 95 9.19 -0.42 -21.53
C GLN A 95 8.44 -1.60 -22.13
N ASP A 96 8.31 -2.71 -21.39
CA ASP A 96 7.50 -3.87 -21.78
C ASP A 96 5.99 -3.65 -21.59
N GLY A 97 5.57 -2.49 -21.06
CA GLY A 97 4.17 -2.12 -20.85
C GLY A 97 3.54 -2.72 -19.59
N GLY A 98 4.35 -3.02 -18.56
CA GLY A 98 3.90 -3.47 -17.25
C GLY A 98 4.45 -2.63 -16.10
N ASP A 99 4.09 -3.00 -14.87
CA ASP A 99 4.75 -2.50 -13.66
C ASP A 99 4.77 -3.59 -12.57
N VAL A 100 5.60 -3.38 -11.54
CA VAL A 100 5.75 -4.28 -10.41
C VAL A 100 5.67 -3.54 -9.08
N GLU A 101 4.95 -4.12 -8.14
CA GLU A 101 4.82 -3.65 -6.76
C GLU A 101 5.22 -4.74 -5.78
N LEU A 102 5.97 -4.36 -4.74
CA LEU A 102 6.30 -5.24 -3.63
C LEU A 102 5.11 -5.30 -2.66
N VAL A 103 4.61 -6.50 -2.38
CA VAL A 103 3.48 -6.70 -1.45
C VAL A 103 3.99 -7.06 -0.06
N ALA A 104 4.86 -8.08 0.03
CA ALA A 104 5.41 -8.57 1.28
C ALA A 104 6.67 -9.40 1.03
N VAL A 105 7.49 -9.56 2.06
CA VAL A 105 8.59 -10.52 2.09
C VAL A 105 8.35 -11.48 3.24
N GLU A 106 8.18 -12.76 2.92
CA GLU A 106 7.92 -13.83 3.89
C GLU A 106 9.10 -14.80 3.89
N GLY A 107 10.03 -14.60 4.83
CA GLY A 107 11.23 -15.43 4.94
C GLY A 107 12.12 -15.32 3.70
N ASP A 108 12.16 -16.39 2.91
CA ASP A 108 12.90 -16.52 1.66
C ASP A 108 12.04 -16.35 0.39
N VAL A 109 10.75 -16.02 0.54
CA VAL A 109 9.81 -15.79 -0.56
C VAL A 109 9.40 -14.32 -0.64
N VAL A 110 9.53 -13.73 -1.83
CA VAL A 110 9.08 -12.35 -2.10
C VAL A 110 7.77 -12.38 -2.85
N LYS A 111 6.75 -11.72 -2.29
CA LYS A 111 5.44 -11.55 -2.91
C LYS A 111 5.40 -10.24 -3.68
N VAL A 112 5.16 -10.34 -4.98
CA VAL A 112 5.04 -9.20 -5.88
C VAL A 112 3.69 -9.19 -6.57
N ARG A 113 3.19 -8.00 -6.86
CA ARG A 113 2.01 -7.79 -7.70
C ARG A 113 2.48 -7.25 -9.04
N LEU A 114 2.15 -7.96 -10.12
CA LEU A 114 2.45 -7.52 -11.48
C LEU A 114 1.21 -6.79 -12.01
N THR A 115 1.43 -5.69 -12.73
CA THR A 115 0.35 -4.91 -13.34
C THR A 115 0.65 -4.61 -14.80
N GLY A 116 -0.39 -4.23 -15.55
CA GLY A 116 -0.30 -3.86 -16.96
C GLY A 116 -0.44 -5.04 -17.93
N THR A 117 0.25 -4.96 -19.06
CA THR A 117 0.08 -5.86 -20.22
C THR A 117 0.49 -7.31 -19.91
N CYS A 118 1.30 -7.51 -18.87
CA CYS A 118 1.78 -8.82 -18.43
C CYS A 118 0.67 -9.74 -17.92
N LEU A 119 -0.49 -9.19 -17.51
CA LEU A 119 -1.64 -9.96 -17.05
C LEU A 119 -2.49 -10.54 -18.20
N ILE A 120 -2.34 -10.01 -19.42
CA ILE A 120 -3.19 -10.37 -20.57
C ILE A 120 -2.68 -11.65 -21.24
N CYS A 121 -1.42 -12.01 -21.05
CA CYS A 121 -0.79 -13.16 -21.70
C CYS A 121 -0.02 -14.00 -20.67
N PRO A 122 -0.43 -15.26 -20.41
CA PRO A 122 0.20 -16.08 -19.38
C PRO A 122 1.68 -16.35 -19.68
N SER A 123 2.08 -16.41 -20.96
CA SER A 123 3.49 -16.59 -21.30
C SER A 123 4.35 -15.41 -20.85
N ARG A 124 3.85 -14.17 -20.95
CA ARG A 124 4.58 -12.98 -20.49
C ARG A 124 4.68 -12.92 -18.97
N GLU A 125 3.61 -13.32 -18.26
CA GLU A 125 3.64 -13.42 -16.80
C GLU A 125 4.77 -14.35 -16.34
N HIS A 126 4.83 -15.57 -16.88
CA HIS A 126 5.85 -16.55 -16.51
C HIS A 126 7.27 -16.08 -16.84
N THR A 127 7.50 -15.49 -18.02
CA THR A 127 8.83 -14.98 -18.41
C THR A 127 9.26 -13.81 -17.54
N LEU A 128 8.35 -12.87 -17.26
CA LEU A 128 8.68 -11.70 -16.42
C LEU A 128 8.95 -12.11 -14.98
N LYS A 129 8.15 -13.05 -14.44
CA LYS A 129 8.37 -13.63 -13.11
C LYS A 129 9.76 -14.27 -13.02
N ALA A 130 10.15 -15.08 -14.00
CA ALA A 130 11.47 -15.71 -14.02
C ALA A 130 12.61 -14.68 -14.12
N GLY A 131 12.44 -13.61 -14.90
CA GLY A 131 13.41 -12.52 -15.00
C GLY A 131 13.57 -11.74 -13.69
N LEU A 132 12.46 -11.46 -13.00
CA LEU A 132 12.46 -10.85 -11.68
C LEU A 132 13.14 -11.73 -10.63
N GLU A 133 12.85 -13.03 -10.63
CA GLU A 133 13.47 -14.00 -9.74
C GLU A 133 14.99 -14.05 -9.93
N GLN A 134 15.47 -14.13 -11.18
CA GLN A 134 16.90 -14.10 -11.48
C GLN A 134 17.56 -12.79 -11.01
N ALA A 135 16.93 -11.65 -11.28
CA ALA A 135 17.48 -10.35 -10.92
C ALA A 135 17.53 -10.14 -9.39
N ILE A 136 16.50 -10.60 -8.66
CA ILE A 136 16.45 -10.49 -7.20
C ILE A 136 17.45 -11.45 -6.56
N THR A 137 17.48 -12.71 -6.94
CA THR A 137 18.39 -13.71 -6.37
C THR A 137 19.86 -13.38 -6.66
N ALA A 138 20.16 -12.79 -7.81
CA ALA A 138 21.52 -12.31 -8.14
C ALA A 138 21.99 -11.17 -7.20
N ALA A 139 21.09 -10.31 -6.75
CA ALA A 139 21.42 -9.17 -5.91
C ALA A 139 21.23 -9.45 -4.40
N VAL A 140 20.35 -10.40 -4.05
CA VAL A 140 20.00 -10.82 -2.69
C VAL A 140 19.88 -12.34 -2.67
N PRO A 141 20.97 -13.07 -2.38
CA PRO A 141 20.96 -14.54 -2.35
C PRO A 141 20.18 -15.14 -1.16
N GLU A 142 19.66 -14.29 -0.27
CA GLU A 142 18.79 -14.69 0.85
C GLU A 142 17.38 -15.06 0.38
N ILE A 143 16.97 -14.55 -0.79
CA ILE A 143 15.68 -14.87 -1.41
C ILE A 143 15.84 -16.08 -2.32
N ARG A 144 14.94 -17.04 -2.21
CA ARG A 144 14.93 -18.27 -3.02
C ARG A 144 13.85 -18.30 -4.07
N ALA A 145 12.73 -17.65 -3.83
CA ALA A 145 11.59 -17.68 -4.74
C ALA A 145 10.86 -16.34 -4.77
N VAL A 146 10.22 -16.08 -5.92
CA VAL A 146 9.32 -14.95 -6.12
C VAL A 146 7.94 -15.49 -6.46
N GLU A 147 6.92 -14.98 -5.79
CA GLU A 147 5.52 -15.33 -6.03
C GLU A 147 4.74 -14.12 -6.54
N HIS A 148 3.93 -14.35 -7.56
CA HIS A 148 3.00 -13.36 -8.06
C HIS A 148 1.67 -13.47 -7.31
N VAL A 149 1.17 -12.34 -6.79
CA VAL A 149 -0.11 -12.24 -6.09
C VAL A 149 -1.06 -11.38 -6.92
N SER A 150 -2.09 -12.01 -7.50
CA SER A 150 -3.10 -11.39 -8.38
C SER A 150 -4.10 -10.52 -7.62
#